data_AF-A0AB35ZGU3-F1
#
_entry.id   AF-A0AB35ZGU3-F1
#
_cell.length_a   1.000
_cell.length_b   1.000
_cell.length_c   1.000
_cell.angle_alpha   90.00
_cell.angle_beta   90.00
_cell.angle_gamma   90.00
#
_symmetry.space_group_name_H-M   'P 1'
#
loop_
_entity.id
_entity.type
_entity.pdbx_description
1 polymer ?
#
loop_
_entity_poly.entity_id
_entity_poly.type
_entity_poly.pdbx_seq_one_letter_code
_entity_poly.pdbx_strand_id
1 'polypeptide(L)'
;MSDDYLLKVVYDQGKQPEVFVVHPKPLKMAEGAKKLPHTFNTKSQRLCLYMAKYHEWNDSMRISETVIHWAIEWLYYYEHWVFIGKWLGGGHGSWDVTPIEK
;
A
#
# COMPACT_ATOMS: atom_id res chain seq x y z
N MET A 1 -0.24 -4.39 -19.63
CA MET A 1 -1.19 -3.29 -19.35
C MET A 1 -1.39 -3.28 -17.85
N SER A 2 -1.21 -2.13 -17.20
CA SER A 2 -1.47 -1.97 -15.76
C SER A 2 -2.98 -1.84 -15.54
N ASP A 3 -3.48 -2.26 -14.37
CA ASP A 3 -4.90 -2.09 -14.02
C ASP A 3 -5.19 -0.60 -13.69
N ASP A 4 -6.44 -0.15 -13.86
CA ASP A 4 -6.85 1.18 -13.42
C ASP A 4 -7.20 1.17 -11.92
N TYR A 5 -6.60 2.09 -11.16
CA TYR A 5 -6.82 2.19 -9.71
C TYR A 5 -7.54 3.47 -9.33
N LEU A 6 -8.58 3.34 -8.50
CA LEU A 6 -9.20 4.48 -7.83
C LEU A 6 -8.71 4.53 -6.39
N LEU A 7 -8.05 5.64 -6.04
CA LEU A 7 -7.59 5.94 -4.69
C LEU A 7 -8.57 6.89 -3.99
N LYS A 8 -8.84 6.61 -2.71
CA LYS A 8 -9.49 7.56 -1.80
C LYS A 8 -8.47 8.05 -0.79
N VAL A 9 -8.27 9.36 -0.73
CA VAL A 9 -7.50 10.02 0.32
C VAL A 9 -8.46 10.77 1.24
N VAL A 10 -8.38 10.47 2.52
CA VAL A 10 -9.12 11.20 3.57
C VAL A 10 -8.11 12.00 4.36
N TYR A 11 -8.30 13.32 4.42
CA TYR A 11 -7.42 14.21 5.15
C TYR A 11 -8.25 15.21 5.95
N ASP A 12 -8.11 15.13 7.27
CA ASP A 12 -8.56 16.16 8.20
C ASP A 12 -7.33 16.96 8.65
N GLN A 13 -7.43 18.29 8.66
CA GLN A 13 -6.34 19.16 9.09
C GLN A 13 -5.84 18.78 10.50
N GLY A 14 -4.53 18.66 10.66
CA GLY A 14 -3.89 18.23 11.91
C GLY A 14 -3.88 16.72 12.15
N LYS A 15 -4.45 15.91 11.25
CA LYS A 15 -4.37 14.44 11.29
C LYS A 15 -3.50 13.90 10.15
N GLN A 16 -3.18 12.62 10.23
CA GLN A 16 -2.47 11.91 9.17
C GLN A 16 -3.42 11.52 8.02
N PRO A 17 -3.06 11.78 6.76
CA PRO A 17 -3.81 11.31 5.61
C PRO A 17 -3.99 9.78 5.61
N GLU A 18 -5.23 9.35 5.45
CA GLU A 18 -5.56 7.93 5.26
C GLU A 18 -5.79 7.65 3.77
N VAL A 19 -5.13 6.61 3.26
CA VAL A 19 -5.19 6.24 1.84
C VAL A 19 -5.77 4.85 1.68
N PHE A 20 -6.72 4.73 0.76
CA PHE A 20 -7.38 3.47 0.44
C PHE A 20 -7.36 3.24 -1.07
N VAL A 21 -7.12 1.99 -1.48
CA VAL A 21 -7.48 1.55 -2.83
C VAL A 21 -8.97 1.18 -2.79
N VAL A 22 -9.81 1.91 -3.52
CA VAL A 22 -11.26 1.65 -3.56
C VAL A 22 -11.68 0.86 -4.80
N HIS A 23 -10.88 0.91 -5.87
CA HIS A 23 -11.03 0.04 -7.03
C HIS A 23 -9.62 -0.37 -7.54
N PRO A 24 -9.42 -1.67 -7.88
CA PRO A 24 -10.33 -2.79 -7.64
C PRO A 24 -10.44 -3.12 -6.14
N LYS A 25 -11.56 -3.75 -5.76
CA LYS A 25 -11.81 -4.20 -4.38
C LYS A 25 -12.68 -5.48 -4.38
N PRO A 26 -12.15 -6.63 -3.94
CA PRO A 26 -10.81 -6.81 -3.37
C PRO A 26 -9.69 -6.71 -4.41
N LEU A 27 -8.51 -6.28 -3.97
CA LEU A 27 -7.25 -6.41 -4.67
C LEU A 27 -6.89 -7.89 -4.77
N LYS A 28 -6.29 -8.26 -5.90
CA LYS A 28 -5.73 -9.61 -6.09
C LYS A 28 -4.64 -9.85 -5.04
N MET A 29 -4.57 -11.08 -4.58
CA MET A 29 -3.54 -11.56 -3.66
C MET A 29 -2.53 -12.39 -4.46
N ALA A 30 -1.24 -12.28 -4.11
CA ALA A 30 -0.26 -13.25 -4.57
C ALA A 30 -0.68 -14.67 -4.13
N GLU A 31 -0.36 -15.68 -4.94
CA GLU A 31 -0.73 -17.07 -4.64
C GLU A 31 -0.15 -17.51 -3.28
N GLY A 32 -1.01 -17.98 -2.37
CA GLY A 32 -0.63 -18.36 -1.01
C GLY A 32 -0.55 -17.21 0.01
N ALA A 33 -0.71 -15.95 -0.43
CA ALA A 33 -0.72 -14.81 0.47
C ALA A 33 -2.00 -14.75 1.33
N LYS A 34 -1.83 -14.40 2.61
CA LYS A 34 -2.94 -14.22 3.57
C LYS A 34 -3.30 -12.75 3.83
N LYS A 35 -2.39 -11.82 3.53
CA LYS A 35 -2.53 -10.38 3.75
C LYS A 35 -1.84 -9.58 2.66
N LEU A 36 -2.36 -8.40 2.35
CA LEU A 36 -1.70 -7.44 1.46
C LEU A 36 -0.44 -6.86 2.13
N PRO A 37 0.63 -6.62 1.35
CA PRO A 37 1.83 -5.97 1.85
C PRO A 37 1.54 -4.55 2.32
N HIS A 38 2.19 -4.07 3.39
CA HIS A 38 2.11 -2.65 3.79
C HIS A 38 0.68 -2.08 3.83
N THR A 39 -0.26 -2.84 4.40
CA THR A 39 -1.62 -2.37 4.68
C THR A 39 -1.90 -2.42 6.17
N PHE A 40 -2.60 -1.40 6.69
CA PHE A 40 -3.16 -1.46 8.04
C PHE A 40 -4.27 -2.50 8.13
N ASN A 41 -5.00 -2.71 7.02
CA ASN A 41 -6.04 -3.71 6.94
C ASN A 41 -6.26 -4.13 5.48
N THR A 42 -6.15 -5.44 5.23
CA THR A 42 -6.30 -6.02 3.89
C THR A 42 -7.73 -5.91 3.35
N LYS A 43 -8.76 -6.08 4.19
CA LYS A 43 -10.17 -6.03 3.74
C LYS A 43 -10.59 -4.61 3.33
N SER A 44 -10.18 -3.61 4.11
CA SER A 44 -10.47 -2.22 3.76
C SER A 44 -9.53 -1.66 2.69
N GLN A 45 -8.37 -2.28 2.49
CA GLN A 45 -7.28 -1.85 1.59
C GLN A 45 -6.70 -0.49 1.99
N ARG A 46 -6.60 -0.27 3.31
CA ARG A 46 -5.97 0.94 3.88
C ARG A 46 -4.46 0.78 3.85
N LEU A 47 -3.78 1.61 3.07
CA LEU A 47 -2.34 1.55 2.85
C LEU A 47 -1.56 2.12 4.05
N CYS A 48 -0.40 1.52 4.33
CA CYS A 48 0.60 2.01 5.27
C CYS A 48 1.79 2.56 4.48
N LEU A 49 1.74 3.87 4.19
CA LEU A 49 2.66 4.51 3.25
C LEU A 49 3.86 5.20 3.92
N TYR A 50 3.75 5.55 5.19
CA TYR A 50 4.78 6.26 5.94
C TYR A 50 4.66 5.98 7.43
N MET A 51 5.73 6.21 8.16
CA MET A 51 5.81 6.05 9.60
C MET A 51 5.67 7.39 10.32
N ALA A 52 4.49 7.57 10.93
CA ALA A 52 4.19 8.64 11.88
C ALA A 52 5.32 8.93 12.88
N LYS A 53 5.87 7.85 13.48
CA LYS A 53 6.89 7.91 14.53
C LYS A 53 8.21 8.52 14.05
N TYR A 54 8.51 8.42 12.76
CA TYR A 54 9.73 8.95 12.15
C TYR A 54 9.52 10.29 11.46
N HIS A 55 8.33 10.91 11.61
CA HIS A 55 7.98 12.19 11.01
C HIS A 55 8.25 12.26 9.49
N GLU A 56 8.10 11.12 8.80
CA GLU A 56 8.31 11.02 7.35
C GLU A 56 7.33 11.91 6.56
N TRP A 57 6.17 12.18 7.16
CA TRP A 57 5.20 13.14 6.64
C TRP A 57 4.76 14.12 7.74
N ASN A 58 4.54 15.38 7.35
CA ASN A 58 3.90 16.40 8.18
C ASN A 58 2.99 17.31 7.33
N ASP A 59 2.17 18.13 7.98
CA ASP A 59 1.12 18.94 7.34
C ASP A 59 1.62 20.07 6.43
N SER A 60 2.92 20.41 6.49
CA SER A 60 3.54 21.35 5.54
C SER A 60 3.84 20.71 4.18
N MET A 61 3.81 19.38 4.08
CA MET A 61 4.11 18.63 2.86
C MET A 61 2.86 18.45 2.00
N ARG A 62 2.98 18.73 0.70
CA ARG A 62 1.86 18.56 -0.24
C ARG A 62 1.50 17.08 -0.39
N ILE A 63 0.24 16.73 -0.14
CA ILE A 63 -0.29 15.37 -0.34
C ILE A 63 -0.04 14.88 -1.77
N SER A 64 -0.20 15.76 -2.76
CA SER A 64 0.04 15.45 -4.18
C SER A 64 1.48 15.05 -4.47
N GLU A 65 2.47 15.64 -3.79
CA GLU A 65 3.90 15.42 -4.02
C GLU A 65 4.50 14.34 -3.09
N THR A 66 3.70 13.80 -2.15
CA THR A 66 4.18 12.87 -1.12
C THR A 66 3.27 11.65 -1.04
N VAL A 67 2.15 11.75 -0.33
CA VAL A 67 1.20 10.66 -0.09
C VAL A 67 0.70 10.01 -1.39
N ILE A 68 0.40 10.81 -2.41
CA ILE A 68 -0.01 10.29 -3.72
C ILE A 68 1.16 9.57 -4.42
N HIS A 69 2.37 10.14 -4.36
CA HIS A 69 3.55 9.51 -4.96
C HIS A 69 3.86 8.16 -4.28
N TRP A 70 3.84 8.10 -2.95
CA TRP A 70 4.02 6.83 -2.22
C TRP A 70 2.90 5.82 -2.49
N ALA A 71 1.66 6.27 -2.68
CA ALA A 71 0.56 5.38 -3.05
C ALA A 71 0.79 4.77 -4.45
N ILE A 72 1.28 5.56 -5.41
CA ILE A 72 1.65 5.09 -6.75
C ILE A 72 2.82 4.11 -6.67
N GLU A 73 3.86 4.43 -5.89
CA GLU A 73 5.00 3.55 -5.66
C GLU A 73 4.57 2.21 -5.03
N TRP A 74 3.69 2.26 -4.04
CA TRP A 74 3.10 1.07 -3.45
C TRP A 74 2.36 0.22 -4.50
N LEU A 75 1.55 0.86 -5.37
CA LEU A 75 0.82 0.18 -6.44
C LEU A 75 1.76 -0.49 -7.45
N TYR A 76 2.84 0.19 -7.82
CA TYR A 76 3.88 -0.37 -8.69
C TYR A 76 4.47 -1.65 -8.10
N TYR A 77 4.90 -1.63 -6.84
CA TYR A 77 5.46 -2.82 -6.19
C TYR A 77 4.41 -3.89 -5.89
N TYR A 78 3.16 -3.48 -5.65
CA TYR A 78 2.03 -4.38 -5.49
C TYR A 78 1.79 -5.23 -6.75
N GLU A 79 1.77 -4.62 -7.94
CA GLU A 79 1.55 -5.37 -9.19
C GLU A 79 2.65 -6.42 -9.40
N HIS A 80 3.90 -6.07 -9.09
CA HIS A 80 5.00 -7.03 -9.09
C HIS A 80 4.79 -8.14 -8.05
N TRP A 81 4.45 -7.77 -6.81
CA TRP A 81 4.24 -8.71 -5.70
C TRP A 81 3.13 -9.73 -5.99
N VAL A 82 2.03 -9.31 -6.62
CA VAL A 82 0.94 -10.22 -7.03
C VAL A 82 1.48 -11.34 -7.93
N PHE A 83 2.44 -11.01 -8.81
CA PHE A 83 3.00 -11.97 -9.77
C PHE A 83 4.06 -12.90 -9.16
N ILE A 84 4.99 -12.36 -8.37
CA ILE A 84 6.17 -13.14 -7.89
C ILE A 84 6.12 -13.53 -6.41
N GLY A 85 5.16 -13.02 -5.65
CA GLY A 85 5.04 -13.25 -4.20
C GLY A 85 6.11 -12.57 -3.34
N LYS A 86 7.12 -11.93 -3.93
CA LYS A 86 8.19 -11.20 -3.24
C LYS A 86 7.89 -9.70 -3.20
N TRP A 87 7.96 -9.10 -2.01
CA TRP A 87 7.70 -7.68 -1.81
C TRP A 87 8.98 -6.87 -1.97
N LEU A 88 8.98 -5.94 -2.91
CA LEU A 88 10.14 -5.10 -3.23
C LEU A 88 9.96 -3.63 -2.81
N GLY A 89 8.79 -3.26 -2.28
CA GLY A 89 8.47 -1.88 -1.88
C GLY A 89 9.04 -1.45 -0.53
N GLY A 90 9.97 -2.22 0.04
CA GLY A 90 10.62 -1.90 1.31
C GLY A 90 9.66 -1.82 2.50
N GLY A 91 10.00 -0.98 3.47
CA GLY A 91 9.26 -0.81 4.72
C GLY A 91 9.44 -1.94 5.73
N HIS A 92 8.80 -1.82 6.89
CA HIS A 92 8.96 -2.78 7.98
C HIS A 92 8.09 -4.03 7.82
N GLY A 93 8.60 -5.17 8.30
CA GLY A 93 7.89 -6.45 8.32
C GLY A 93 8.30 -7.40 7.20
N SER A 94 7.77 -8.63 7.24
CA SER A 94 7.92 -9.61 6.18
C SER A 94 6.60 -9.77 5.43
N TRP A 95 6.68 -9.58 4.12
CA TRP A 95 5.55 -9.59 3.18
C TRP A 95 5.75 -10.56 2.01
N ASP A 96 6.91 -11.22 1.97
CA ASP A 96 7.16 -12.30 1.04
C ASP A 96 6.21 -13.46 1.33
N VAL A 97 5.64 -14.01 0.27
CA VAL A 97 4.86 -15.23 0.38
C VAL A 97 5.82 -16.40 0.55
N THR A 98 5.70 -17.09 1.67
CA THR A 98 6.40 -18.36 1.87
C THR A 98 5.85 -19.40 0.89
N PRO A 99 6.70 -20.11 0.13
CA PRO A 99 6.22 -21.19 -0.73
C PRO A 99 5.40 -22.18 0.07
N ILE A 100 4.22 -22.54 -0.46
CA ILE A 100 3.48 -23.69 0.07
C ILE A 100 4.24 -24.91 -0.42
N GLU A 101 4.83 -25.69 0.50
CA GLU A 101 5.35 -27.02 0.16
C GLU A 101 4.20 -27.80 -0.48
N LYS A 102 4.40 -28.21 -1.75
CA LYS A 102 3.43 -29.00 -2.51
C LYS A 102 3.38 -30.43 -2.00
#